data_AF-A0A945QJV0-F1
#
_entry.id   AF-A0A945QJV0-F1
#
_cell.length_a   1.000
_cell.length_b   1.000
_cell.length_c   1.000
_cell.angle_alpha   90.00
_cell.angle_beta   90.00
_cell.angle_gamma   90.00
#
_symmetry.space_group_name_H-M   'P 1'
#
loop_
_entity.id
_entity.type
_entity.pdbx_description
1 polymer ?
#
loop_
_entity_poly.entity_id
_entity_poly.type
_entity_poly.pdbx_seq_one_letter_code
_entity_poly.pdbx_strand_id
1 'polypeptide(L)'
;MAEQGGPGPNGPSLDRDVEVHDAVSTTAGGKQPLYAPRIKVYPKRVQGLFRRLKWIALSVLLGIYYIVPWLRWDRGPLSPDQAVLIDMPARRAYFLWIEIWPQEVYYITGLLILAALGLFFVTSLFGRVWCGFACPQTVWSDLYLLVERWIEGDRNKRMRLDKSGFTLDRIWRKSLKHLVWLAIAAATG
;
A
#
# COMPACT_ATOMS: atom_id res chain seq x y z
N MET A 1 -15.54 -74.03 30.15
CA MET A 1 -15.44 -72.70 30.77
C MET A 1 -15.69 -71.67 29.66
N ALA A 2 -16.90 -71.13 29.45
CA ALA A 2 -17.57 -70.04 30.20
C ALA A 2 -16.73 -68.73 30.15
N GLU A 3 -17.16 -67.54 29.70
CA GLU A 3 -18.46 -66.86 29.61
C GLU A 3 -18.48 -65.84 28.43
N GLN A 4 -19.52 -65.81 27.58
CA GLN A 4 -20.54 -64.73 27.42
C GLN A 4 -20.20 -63.30 27.90
N GLY A 5 -20.44 -62.30 27.03
CA GLY A 5 -20.45 -60.87 27.38
C GLY A 5 -20.90 -59.95 26.24
N GLY A 6 -22.19 -60.00 25.89
CA GLY A 6 -22.86 -59.00 25.03
C GLY A 6 -23.08 -57.64 25.73
N PRO A 7 -23.65 -56.65 25.02
CA PRO A 7 -23.43 -55.21 25.27
C PRO A 7 -24.24 -54.65 26.44
N GLY A 8 -23.58 -53.85 27.30
CA GLY A 8 -24.21 -53.10 28.39
C GLY A 8 -24.61 -51.67 27.97
N PRO A 9 -25.76 -51.13 28.46
CA PRO A 9 -26.40 -49.95 27.91
C PRO A 9 -26.03 -48.63 28.65
N ASN A 10 -26.19 -47.51 27.93
CA ASN A 10 -26.35 -46.14 28.45
C ASN A 10 -25.16 -45.52 29.24
N GLY A 11 -24.18 -44.99 28.49
CA GLY A 11 -23.38 -43.84 28.92
C GLY A 11 -23.94 -42.55 28.30
N PRO A 12 -23.89 -41.39 29.00
CA PRO A 12 -24.54 -40.17 28.55
C PRO A 12 -23.98 -39.71 27.20
N SER A 13 -24.87 -39.44 26.24
CA SER A 13 -24.57 -38.76 24.99
C SER A 13 -24.18 -37.32 25.29
N LEU A 14 -22.90 -37.10 25.61
CA LEU A 14 -22.33 -35.76 25.63
C LEU A 14 -22.27 -35.27 24.19
N ASP A 15 -23.19 -34.36 23.90
CA ASP A 15 -23.21 -33.45 22.77
C ASP A 15 -21.78 -32.99 22.43
N ARG A 16 -21.26 -33.49 21.31
CA ARG A 16 -19.90 -33.20 20.81
C ARG A 16 -19.99 -32.19 19.69
N ASP A 17 -20.39 -30.97 20.05
CA ASP A 17 -20.15 -29.76 19.25
C ASP A 17 -18.92 -28.99 19.78
N VAL A 18 -17.95 -29.71 20.35
CA VAL A 18 -16.61 -29.17 20.55
C VAL A 18 -15.85 -29.41 19.25
N GLU A 19 -15.63 -28.35 18.48
CA GLU A 19 -14.68 -28.32 17.37
C GLU A 19 -13.28 -28.52 17.98
N VAL A 20 -12.91 -29.78 18.18
CA VAL A 20 -11.56 -30.18 18.57
C VAL A 20 -10.68 -29.85 17.38
N HIS A 21 -10.00 -28.71 17.43
CA HIS A 21 -8.82 -28.49 16.61
C HIS A 21 -7.78 -29.52 17.04
N ASP A 22 -7.80 -30.67 16.37
CA ASP A 22 -6.79 -31.72 16.55
C ASP A 22 -5.42 -31.07 16.37
N ALA A 23 -4.68 -30.92 17.47
CA ALA A 23 -3.26 -30.65 17.43
C ALA A 23 -2.59 -31.90 16.86
N VAL A 24 -2.58 -32.01 15.53
CA VAL A 24 -1.92 -33.08 14.80
C VAL A 24 -0.46 -33.09 15.27
N SER A 25 -0.08 -34.14 15.99
CA SER A 25 1.29 -34.31 16.45
C SER A 25 2.20 -34.42 15.24
N THR A 26 3.24 -33.60 15.21
CA THR A 26 4.22 -33.47 14.11
C THR A 26 5.04 -34.75 13.87
N THR A 27 4.78 -35.82 14.62
CA THR A 27 5.52 -37.08 14.61
C THR A 27 5.03 -38.07 13.55
N ALA A 28 3.81 -37.89 13.01
CA ALA A 28 3.30 -38.71 11.92
C ALA A 28 3.66 -38.09 10.56
N GLY A 29 4.88 -38.39 10.09
CA GLY A 29 5.53 -38.26 8.76
C GLY A 29 4.80 -37.74 7.49
N GLY A 30 3.81 -36.87 7.58
CA GLY A 30 3.18 -36.18 6.46
C GLY A 30 3.84 -34.82 6.28
N LYS A 31 4.29 -34.50 5.06
CA LYS A 31 4.78 -33.16 4.69
C LYS A 31 3.64 -32.15 4.81
N GLN A 32 3.35 -31.66 6.01
CA GLN A 32 2.47 -30.52 6.19
C GLN A 32 3.11 -29.31 5.49
N PRO A 33 2.36 -28.57 4.65
CA PRO A 33 2.92 -27.41 4.00
C PRO A 33 3.32 -26.39 5.07
N LEU A 34 4.61 -26.12 5.17
CA LEU A 34 5.20 -25.13 6.10
C LEU A 34 4.72 -23.69 5.83
N TYR A 35 4.04 -23.48 4.69
CA TYR A 35 3.49 -22.20 4.28
C TYR A 35 1.98 -22.29 4.12
N ALA A 36 1.28 -21.39 4.81
CA ALA A 36 -0.13 -21.14 4.56
C ALA A 36 -0.31 -20.54 3.14
N PRO A 37 -1.29 -21.02 2.36
CA PRO A 37 -1.58 -20.44 1.05
C PRO A 37 -2.03 -18.97 1.21
N ARG A 38 -1.50 -18.09 0.36
CA ARG A 38 -1.82 -16.65 0.40
C ARG A 38 -3.32 -16.44 0.17
N ILE A 39 -4.02 -15.98 1.21
CA ILE A 39 -5.43 -15.55 1.09
C ILE A 39 -5.46 -14.16 0.47
N LYS A 40 -6.19 -14.01 -0.64
CA LYS A 40 -6.37 -12.71 -1.29
C LYS A 40 -7.24 -11.80 -0.42
N VAL A 41 -6.65 -10.71 0.07
CA VAL A 41 -7.35 -9.71 0.89
C VAL A 41 -8.05 -8.70 -0.01
N TYR A 42 -9.35 -8.47 0.22
CA TYR A 42 -10.15 -7.48 -0.50
C TYR A 42 -10.51 -6.32 0.44
N PRO A 43 -9.86 -5.15 0.33
CA PRO A 43 -10.11 -4.04 1.23
C PRO A 43 -11.51 -3.43 1.01
N LYS A 44 -12.32 -3.40 2.07
CA LYS A 44 -13.64 -2.76 2.06
C LYS A 44 -13.50 -1.23 1.99
N ARG A 45 -14.43 -0.55 1.31
CA ARG A 45 -14.54 0.91 1.35
C ARG A 45 -14.93 1.36 2.75
N VAL A 46 -14.17 2.31 3.29
CA VAL A 46 -14.44 2.97 4.58
C VAL A 46 -14.69 4.43 4.29
N GLN A 47 -15.72 5.01 4.90
CA GLN A 47 -16.07 6.43 4.79
C GLN A 47 -15.88 7.10 6.16
N GLY A 48 -15.48 8.37 6.18
CA GLY A 48 -15.26 9.13 7.42
C GLY A 48 -14.34 10.34 7.24
N LEU A 49 -14.20 11.15 8.29
CA LEU A 49 -13.37 12.36 8.29
C LEU A 49 -11.90 12.05 8.00
N PHE A 50 -11.31 11.11 8.73
CA PHE A 50 -9.92 10.69 8.52
C PHE A 50 -9.66 10.15 7.11
N ARG A 51 -10.68 9.53 6.50
CA ARG A 51 -10.59 9.09 5.11
C ARG A 51 -10.57 10.28 4.15
N ARG A 52 -11.40 11.31 4.37
CA ARG A 52 -11.38 12.54 3.57
C ARG A 52 -10.05 13.27 3.70
N LEU A 53 -9.52 13.39 4.93
CA LEU A 53 -8.21 13.99 5.17
C LEU A 53 -7.10 13.26 4.40
N LYS A 54 -7.13 11.93 4.39
CA LYS A 54 -6.18 11.14 3.61
C LYS A 54 -6.29 11.39 2.10
N TRP A 55 -7.50 11.54 1.57
CA TRP A 55 -7.68 11.91 0.16
C TRP A 55 -7.13 13.30 -0.15
N ILE A 56 -7.33 14.27 0.74
CA ILE A 56 -6.75 15.62 0.59
C ILE A 56 -5.22 15.51 0.59
N ALA A 57 -4.63 14.82 1.57
CA ALA A 57 -3.18 14.62 1.66
C ALA A 57 -2.62 13.94 0.39
N LEU A 58 -3.27 12.87 -0.08
CA LEU A 58 -2.90 12.17 -1.31
C LEU A 58 -2.95 13.10 -2.52
N SER A 59 -4.04 13.86 -2.69
CA SER A 59 -4.18 14.79 -3.82
C SER A 59 -3.14 15.90 -3.78
N VAL A 60 -2.84 16.45 -2.60
CA VAL A 60 -1.82 17.50 -2.44
C VAL A 60 -0.43 16.97 -2.75
N LEU A 61 -0.04 15.83 -2.15
CA LEU A 61 1.29 15.24 -2.36
C LEU A 61 1.52 14.83 -3.82
N LEU A 62 0.52 14.20 -4.43
CA LEU A 62 0.58 13.80 -5.83
C LEU A 62 0.56 15.02 -6.76
N GLY A 63 -0.22 16.05 -6.41
CA GLY A 63 -0.26 17.33 -7.12
C GLY A 63 1.11 18.02 -7.11
N ILE A 64 1.74 18.13 -5.94
CA ILE A 64 3.10 18.68 -5.83
C ILE A 64 4.07 17.87 -6.70
N TYR A 65 4.04 16.54 -6.60
CA TYR A 65 4.92 15.67 -7.39
C TYR A 65 4.79 15.88 -8.90
N TYR A 66 3.56 15.94 -9.43
CA TYR A 66 3.35 16.11 -10.88
C TYR A 66 3.43 17.55 -11.37
N ILE A 67 3.24 18.55 -10.52
CA ILE A 67 3.21 19.97 -10.94
C ILE A 67 4.60 20.61 -10.84
N VAL A 68 5.37 20.29 -9.80
CA VAL A 68 6.67 20.94 -9.54
C VAL A 68 7.63 20.90 -10.73
N PRO A 69 7.80 19.78 -11.47
CA PRO A 69 8.71 19.73 -12.61
C PRO A 69 8.31 20.66 -13.77
N TRP A 70 7.03 20.98 -13.90
CA TRP A 70 6.50 21.80 -15.00
C TRP A 70 6.39 23.27 -14.65
N LEU A 71 6.63 23.62 -13.40
CA LEU A 71 6.56 25.01 -12.95
C LEU A 71 7.77 25.76 -13.53
N ARG A 72 7.50 26.69 -14.46
CA ARG A 72 8.52 27.58 -15.01
C ARG A 72 8.80 28.71 -14.02
N TRP A 73 10.08 29.03 -13.84
CA TRP A 73 10.59 30.01 -12.90
C TRP A 73 11.73 30.80 -13.55
N ASP A 74 11.48 32.08 -13.81
CA ASP A 74 12.47 32.97 -14.42
C ASP A 74 13.50 33.43 -13.36
N ARG A 75 14.78 33.19 -13.65
CA ARG A 75 15.92 33.56 -12.82
C ARG A 75 16.95 34.42 -13.57
N GLY A 76 16.61 34.85 -14.80
CA GLY A 76 17.47 35.63 -15.68
C GLY A 76 17.84 34.92 -16.99
N PRO A 77 18.47 35.64 -17.94
CA PRO A 77 18.57 35.22 -19.35
C PRO A 77 19.48 34.01 -19.63
N LEU A 78 20.32 33.61 -18.67
CA LEU A 78 21.35 32.56 -18.84
C LEU A 78 21.13 31.34 -17.94
N SER A 79 20.06 31.34 -17.14
CA SER A 79 19.76 30.28 -16.17
C SER A 79 18.59 29.42 -16.65
N PRO A 80 18.58 28.10 -16.37
CA PRO A 80 17.44 27.24 -16.65
C PRO A 80 16.17 27.74 -15.97
N ASP A 81 15.04 27.62 -16.66
CA ASP A 81 13.75 28.16 -16.28
C ASP A 81 12.87 27.17 -15.51
N GLN A 82 13.38 26.03 -15.07
CA GLN A 82 12.61 25.03 -14.32
C GLN A 82 12.69 25.27 -12.80
N ALA A 83 11.57 25.46 -12.12
CA ALA A 83 11.50 25.80 -10.68
C ALA A 83 12.43 24.97 -9.79
N VAL A 84 12.37 23.64 -9.91
CA VAL A 84 13.26 22.71 -9.21
C VAL A 84 14.06 21.93 -10.24
N LEU A 85 15.37 22.16 -10.30
CA LEU A 85 16.27 21.52 -11.26
C LEU A 85 17.62 21.19 -10.61
N ILE A 86 18.08 19.97 -10.78
CA ILE A 86 19.45 19.58 -10.45
C ILE A 86 20.24 19.59 -11.76
N ASP A 87 21.02 20.65 -11.98
CA ASP A 87 21.87 20.83 -13.15
C ASP A 87 23.20 20.08 -12.95
N MET A 88 23.30 18.90 -13.57
CA MET A 88 24.50 18.06 -13.52
C MET A 88 25.70 18.72 -14.24
N PRO A 89 25.56 19.26 -15.47
CA PRO A 89 26.65 19.99 -16.14
C PRO A 89 27.22 21.17 -15.35
N ALA A 90 26.36 22.06 -14.84
CA ALA A 90 26.81 23.23 -14.09
C ALA A 90 27.18 22.89 -12.64
N ARG A 91 26.84 21.68 -12.17
CA ARG A 91 26.96 21.21 -10.78
C ARG A 91 26.22 22.15 -9.82
N ARG A 92 25.00 22.55 -10.17
CA ARG A 92 24.18 23.49 -9.40
C ARG A 92 22.81 22.90 -9.16
N ALA A 93 22.29 23.07 -7.95
CA ALA A 93 20.91 22.70 -7.64
C ALA A 93 20.07 23.96 -7.47
N TYR A 94 18.99 24.06 -8.25
CA TYR A 94 18.07 25.17 -8.24
C TYR A 94 16.78 24.75 -7.51
N PHE A 95 16.42 25.50 -6.46
CA PHE A 95 15.16 25.38 -5.72
C PHE A 95 14.46 26.74 -5.69
N LEU A 96 13.62 27.00 -6.69
CA LEU A 96 12.95 28.29 -6.91
C LEU A 96 13.99 29.41 -7.01
N TRP A 97 14.06 30.34 -6.05
CA TRP A 97 15.06 31.42 -5.99
C TRP A 97 16.38 31.01 -5.32
N ILE A 98 16.44 29.83 -4.69
CA ILE A 98 17.62 29.36 -3.98
C ILE A 98 18.50 28.60 -4.98
N GLU A 99 19.70 29.13 -5.22
CA GLU A 99 20.76 28.45 -5.97
C GLU A 99 21.72 27.84 -4.97
N ILE A 100 21.84 26.51 -4.97
CA ILE A 100 22.72 25.77 -4.07
C ILE A 100 23.95 25.34 -4.87
N TRP A 101 25.10 25.84 -4.45
CA TRP A 101 26.38 25.41 -5.00
C TRP A 101 26.92 24.17 -4.25
N PRO A 102 27.85 23.41 -4.85
CA PRO A 102 28.41 22.21 -4.21
C PRO A 102 29.07 22.47 -2.85
N GLN A 103 29.66 23.64 -2.65
CA GLN A 103 30.24 24.03 -1.35
C GLN A 103 29.19 24.37 -0.28
N GLU A 104 27.94 24.64 -0.69
CA GLU A 104 26.82 25.05 0.17
C GLU A 104 25.89 23.88 0.53
N VAL A 105 26.31 22.65 0.25
CA VAL A 105 25.55 21.42 0.53
C VAL A 105 25.22 21.27 2.02
N TYR A 106 25.92 21.96 2.91
CA TYR A 106 25.60 22.00 4.34
C TYR A 106 24.19 22.54 4.65
N TYR A 107 23.59 23.38 3.78
CA TYR A 107 22.19 23.77 3.93
C TYR A 107 21.24 22.58 3.75
N ILE A 108 21.52 21.72 2.77
CA ILE A 108 20.73 20.51 2.51
C ILE A 108 20.91 19.52 3.65
N THR A 109 22.14 19.28 4.11
CA THR A 109 22.37 18.34 5.22
C THR A 109 21.72 18.82 6.51
N GLY A 110 21.79 20.12 6.81
CA GLY A 110 21.08 20.73 7.94
C GLY A 110 19.57 20.54 7.84
N LEU A 111 18.98 20.76 6.64
CA LEU A 111 17.56 20.51 6.39
C LEU A 111 17.19 19.04 6.58
N LEU A 112 18.02 18.10 6.12
CA LEU A 112 17.79 16.67 6.29
C LEU A 112 17.85 16.25 7.77
N ILE A 113 18.78 16.80 8.54
CA ILE A 113 18.87 16.56 9.99
C ILE A 113 17.59 17.10 10.68
N LEU A 114 17.19 18.33 10.36
CA LEU A 114 15.95 18.90 10.90
C LEU A 114 14.70 18.11 10.49
N ALA A 115 14.65 17.63 9.24
CA ALA A 115 13.55 16.79 8.76
C ALA A 115 13.53 15.43 9.48
N ALA A 116 14.68 14.81 9.73
CA ALA A 116 14.79 13.57 10.48
C ALA A 116 14.33 13.76 11.94
N LEU A 117 14.84 14.79 12.63
CA LEU A 117 14.43 15.13 13.98
C LEU A 117 12.93 15.46 14.05
N GLY A 118 12.42 16.23 13.10
CA GLY A 118 11.00 16.55 12.97
C GLY A 118 10.15 15.31 12.75
N LEU A 119 10.58 14.38 11.90
CA LEU A 119 9.90 13.11 11.67
C LEU A 119 9.86 12.25 12.94
N PHE A 120 10.98 12.12 13.66
CA PHE A 120 11.02 11.42 14.94
C PHE A 120 10.11 12.09 15.98
N PHE A 121 10.16 13.41 16.10
CA PHE A 121 9.32 14.18 17.01
C PHE A 121 7.82 13.98 16.74
N VAL A 122 7.39 14.12 15.48
CA VAL A 122 6.00 13.86 15.07
C VAL A 122 5.60 12.42 15.34
N THR A 123 6.52 11.47 15.12
CA THR A 123 6.27 10.04 15.38
C THR A 123 6.11 9.75 16.87
N SER A 124 6.89 10.41 17.74
CA SER A 124 6.76 10.27 19.19
C SER A 124 5.46 10.90 19.72
N LEU A 125 5.00 12.01 19.14
CA LEU A 125 3.81 12.73 19.60
C LEU A 125 2.49 12.15 19.05
N PHE A 126 2.46 11.83 17.76
CA PHE A 126 1.24 11.40 17.05
C PHE A 126 1.29 9.94 16.57
N GLY A 127 2.38 9.21 16.85
CA GLY A 127 2.53 7.81 16.44
C GLY A 127 2.70 7.65 14.93
N ARG A 128 1.98 6.70 14.32
CA ARG A 128 2.13 6.29 12.90
C ARG A 128 1.40 7.19 11.90
N VAL A 129 1.03 8.42 12.28
CA VAL A 129 0.30 9.35 11.39
C VAL A 129 1.10 9.65 10.13
N TRP A 130 2.41 9.89 10.24
CA TRP A 130 3.25 10.09 9.06
C TRP A 130 3.17 8.90 8.08
N CYS A 131 3.41 7.70 8.60
CA CYS A 131 3.37 6.47 7.81
C CYS A 131 1.99 6.19 7.19
N GLY A 132 0.91 6.61 7.86
CA GLY A 132 -0.47 6.39 7.42
C GLY A 132 -1.00 7.39 6.39
N PHE A 133 -0.42 8.58 6.28
CA PHE A 133 -0.95 9.67 5.46
C PHE A 133 0.03 10.22 4.41
N ALA A 134 1.31 10.34 4.73
CA ALA A 134 2.30 11.01 3.88
C ALA A 134 3.36 10.08 3.28
N CYS A 135 3.51 8.87 3.81
CA CYS A 135 4.49 7.92 3.29
C CYS A 135 4.23 7.63 1.80
N PRO A 136 5.26 7.74 0.93
CA PRO A 136 5.10 7.54 -0.51
C PRO A 136 4.54 6.14 -0.81
N GLN A 137 5.00 5.10 -0.12
CA GLN A 137 4.44 3.76 -0.33
C GLN A 137 2.92 3.69 -0.09
N THR A 138 2.44 4.40 0.93
CA THR A 138 1.01 4.47 1.26
C THR A 138 0.23 5.23 0.20
N VAL A 139 0.72 6.42 -0.21
CA VAL A 139 0.08 7.28 -1.21
C VAL A 139 -0.11 6.55 -2.54
N TRP A 140 0.92 5.88 -3.05
CA TRP A 140 0.82 5.13 -4.31
C TRP A 140 -0.06 3.89 -4.16
N SER A 141 0.08 3.14 -3.07
CA SER A 141 -0.77 1.96 -2.84
C SER A 141 -2.25 2.33 -2.77
N ASP A 142 -2.60 3.45 -2.12
CA ASP A 142 -3.97 3.96 -2.08
C ASP A 142 -4.48 4.41 -3.44
N LEU A 143 -3.62 5.04 -4.25
CA LEU A 143 -3.94 5.43 -5.62
C LEU A 143 -4.27 4.19 -6.47
N TYR A 144 -3.41 3.16 -6.44
CA TYR A 144 -3.65 1.91 -7.17
C TYR A 144 -4.91 1.18 -6.70
N LEU A 145 -5.17 1.15 -5.39
CA LEU A 145 -6.39 0.57 -4.83
C LEU A 145 -7.64 1.37 -5.20
N LEU A 146 -7.55 2.70 -5.34
CA LEU A 146 -8.65 3.54 -5.82
C LEU A 146 -8.97 3.23 -7.28
N VAL A 147 -7.95 3.17 -8.13
CA VAL A 147 -8.08 2.83 -9.55
C VAL A 147 -8.71 1.45 -9.69
N GLU A 148 -8.20 0.47 -8.94
CA GLU A 148 -8.76 -0.88 -8.94
C GLU A 148 -10.22 -0.87 -8.46
N ARG A 149 -10.61 0.00 -7.52
CA ARG A 149 -11.99 0.09 -7.04
C ARG A 149 -12.89 0.75 -8.05
N TRP A 150 -12.37 1.69 -8.81
CA TRP A 150 -13.10 2.34 -9.89
C TRP A 150 -13.39 1.37 -11.04
N ILE A 151 -12.45 0.48 -11.36
CA ILE A 151 -12.57 -0.50 -12.46
C ILE A 151 -13.32 -1.79 -12.05
N GLU A 152 -12.92 -2.42 -10.94
CA GLU A 152 -13.48 -3.71 -10.49
C GLU A 152 -14.64 -3.57 -9.48
N GLY A 153 -14.83 -2.39 -8.88
CA GLY A 153 -15.86 -2.13 -7.88
C GLY A 153 -15.47 -2.47 -6.43
N ASP A 154 -16.45 -2.44 -5.53
CA ASP A 154 -16.29 -2.76 -4.10
C ASP A 154 -16.02 -4.26 -3.84
N ARG A 155 -15.65 -4.58 -2.59
CA ARG A 155 -15.27 -5.93 -2.12
C ARG A 155 -16.17 -7.06 -2.66
N ASN A 156 -17.50 -6.92 -2.55
CA ASN A 156 -18.42 -7.98 -2.96
C ASN A 156 -18.42 -8.21 -4.48
N LYS A 157 -18.31 -7.14 -5.28
CA LYS A 157 -18.23 -7.24 -6.74
C LYS A 157 -16.94 -7.94 -7.17
N ARG A 158 -15.82 -7.60 -6.54
CA ARG A 158 -14.52 -8.27 -6.79
C ARG A 158 -14.53 -9.74 -6.40
N MET A 159 -15.07 -10.07 -5.23
CA MET A 159 -15.21 -11.46 -4.80
C MET A 159 -16.09 -12.27 -5.77
N ARG A 160 -17.16 -11.67 -6.31
CA ARG A 160 -17.99 -12.31 -7.33
C ARG A 160 -17.26 -12.44 -8.66
N LEU A 161 -16.50 -11.43 -9.08
CA LEU A 161 -15.70 -11.42 -10.31
C LEU A 161 -14.53 -12.42 -10.28
N ASP A 162 -13.96 -12.68 -9.10
CA ASP A 162 -12.92 -13.70 -8.97
C ASP A 162 -13.47 -15.12 -8.85
N LYS A 163 -14.72 -15.27 -8.39
CA LYS A 163 -15.46 -16.53 -8.43
C LYS A 163 -16.09 -16.82 -9.80
N SER A 164 -16.33 -15.80 -10.62
CA SER A 164 -16.81 -16.02 -11.99
C SER A 164 -15.68 -16.61 -12.84
N GLY A 165 -16.03 -17.56 -13.71
CA GLY A 165 -15.08 -18.20 -14.63
C GLY A 165 -14.43 -17.20 -15.62
N PHE A 166 -13.80 -17.72 -16.68
CA PHE A 166 -13.23 -16.91 -17.76
C PHE A 166 -14.33 -16.26 -18.60
N THR A 167 -14.91 -15.19 -18.06
CA THR A 167 -15.93 -14.37 -18.70
C THR A 167 -15.27 -13.15 -19.35
N LEU A 168 -15.84 -12.66 -20.46
CA LEU A 168 -15.33 -11.48 -21.17
C LEU A 168 -15.24 -10.25 -20.25
N ASP A 169 -16.22 -10.04 -19.37
CA ASP A 169 -16.20 -8.94 -18.37
C ASP A 169 -15.00 -9.05 -17.41
N ARG A 170 -14.64 -10.27 -17.00
CA ARG A 170 -13.45 -10.50 -16.15
C ARG A 170 -12.16 -10.17 -16.86
N ILE A 171 -12.01 -10.61 -18.11
CA ILE A 171 -10.81 -10.33 -18.92
C ILE A 171 -10.70 -8.83 -19.15
N TRP A 172 -11.78 -8.18 -19.59
CA TRP A 172 -11.80 -6.74 -19.85
C TRP A 172 -11.43 -5.92 -18.60
N ARG A 173 -12.06 -6.17 -17.45
CA ARG A 173 -11.76 -5.44 -16.20
C ARG A 173 -10.33 -5.64 -15.74
N LYS A 174 -9.80 -6.87 -15.85
CA LYS A 174 -8.41 -7.15 -15.45
C LYS A 174 -7.41 -6.48 -16.40
N SER A 175 -7.64 -6.56 -17.70
CA SER A 175 -6.80 -5.88 -18.70
C SER A 175 -6.83 -4.37 -18.51
N LEU A 176 -8.01 -3.77 -18.32
CA LEU A 176 -8.15 -2.33 -18.10
C LEU A 176 -7.40 -1.87 -16.85
N LYS A 177 -7.50 -2.63 -15.75
CA LYS A 177 -6.73 -2.36 -14.54
C LYS A 177 -5.22 -2.37 -14.79
N HIS A 178 -4.70 -3.41 -15.44
CA HIS A 178 -3.27 -3.51 -15.72
C HIS A 178 -2.81 -2.40 -16.67
N LEU A 179 -3.64 -2.02 -17.65
CA LEU A 179 -3.36 -0.91 -18.55
C LEU A 179 -3.26 0.42 -17.80
N VAL A 180 -4.22 0.72 -16.91
CA VAL A 180 -4.16 1.94 -16.09
C VAL A 180 -2.98 1.90 -15.12
N TRP A 181 -2.64 0.74 -14.56
CA TRP A 181 -1.46 0.60 -13.71
C TRP A 181 -0.16 0.88 -14.48
N LEU A 182 -0.03 0.35 -15.69
CA LEU A 182 1.11 0.64 -16.56
C LEU A 182 1.15 2.11 -16.97
N ALA A 183 0.01 2.73 -17.25
CA ALA A 183 -0.06 4.15 -17.55
C ALA A 183 0.41 5.03 -16.38
N ILE A 184 0.01 4.70 -15.14
CA ILE A 184 0.47 5.40 -13.93
C ILE A 184 1.97 5.19 -13.72
N ALA A 185 2.46 3.97 -13.89
CA ALA A 185 3.88 3.66 -13.77
C ALA A 185 4.70 4.46 -14.81
N ALA A 186 4.28 4.43 -16.08
CA ALA A 186 4.93 5.19 -17.14
C ALA A 186 4.90 6.71 -16.90
N ALA A 187 3.83 7.23 -16.28
CA ALA A 187 3.75 8.65 -15.91
C ALA A 187 4.64 9.01 -14.72
N THR A 188 4.92 8.06 -13.83
CA THR A 188 5.76 8.27 -12.63
C THR A 188 7.26 8.08 -12.94
N GLY A 189 7.61 7.39 -14.03
CA GLY A 189 8.99 7.15 -14.47
C GLY A 189 9.39 5.69 -14.44
#